data_AF-A0A836SHX8-F1
#
_entry.id   AF-A0A836SHX8-F1
#
_cell.length_a   1.000
_cell.length_b   1.000
_cell.length_c   1.000
_cell.angle_alpha   90.00
_cell.angle_beta   90.00
_cell.angle_gamma   90.00
#
_symmetry.space_group_name_H-M   'P 1'
#
loop_
_entity.id
_entity.type
_entity.pdbx_description
1 polymer ?
#
loop_
_entity_poly.entity_id
_entity_poly.type
_entity_poly.pdbx_seq_one_letter_code
_entity_poly.pdbx_strand_id
1 'polypeptide(L)'
;MCEPNILVREVVQQLKLTAPDFCDLICFSNLLKTQLKIPTIIMMDEIGAGLRAPKLDKAFWHNMRYFAGHIANLCFLVTSIEPIQKLAKNADKPSPFFNMFGQMLTLNAFTKNEAIEFVDHFILNGSIEDKAWILETRSSWPILLQILCDEYLRALEKEEIDDTWKIKGLKRIEVNGLQHLL
;
A
#
# COMPACT_ATOMS: atom_id res chain seq x y z
N MET A 1 0.04 -13.53 13.91
CA MET A 1 1.19 -14.39 13.54
C MET A 1 0.85 -15.03 12.20
N CYS A 2 1.51 -14.64 11.10
CA CYS A 2 1.22 -15.13 9.76
C CYS A 2 1.90 -16.49 9.52
N GLU A 3 1.12 -17.56 9.39
CA GLU A 3 1.59 -18.90 9.01
C GLU A 3 1.59 -19.05 7.48
N PRO A 4 2.62 -19.68 6.87
CA PRO A 4 2.65 -19.94 5.43
C PRO A 4 1.38 -20.62 4.89
N ASN A 5 0.89 -21.64 5.58
CA ASN A 5 -0.29 -22.40 5.15
C ASN A 5 -1.58 -21.58 5.25
N ILE A 6 -1.68 -20.68 6.24
CA ILE A 6 -2.82 -19.77 6.34
C ILE A 6 -2.78 -18.80 5.16
N LEU A 7 -1.63 -18.17 4.89
CA LEU A 7 -1.47 -17.24 3.77
C LEU A 7 -1.83 -17.91 2.43
N VAL A 8 -1.31 -19.12 2.18
CA VAL A 8 -1.62 -19.91 0.98
C VAL A 8 -3.12 -20.18 0.88
N ARG A 9 -3.76 -20.61 1.98
CA ARG A 9 -5.19 -20.91 2.01
C ARG A 9 -6.04 -19.67 1.71
N GLU A 10 -5.70 -18.53 2.30
CA GLU A 10 -6.38 -17.26 2.02
C GLU A 10 -6.27 -16.87 0.54
N VAL A 11 -5.09 -17.03 -0.06
CA VAL A 11 -4.88 -16.75 -1.49
C VAL A 11 -5.70 -17.70 -2.37
N VAL A 12 -5.69 -19.01 -2.08
CA VAL A 12 -6.51 -20.00 -2.79
C VAL A 12 -8.00 -19.65 -2.74
N GLN A 13 -8.50 -19.24 -1.58
CA GLN A 13 -9.89 -18.84 -1.40
C GLN A 13 -10.23 -17.58 -2.20
N GLN A 14 -9.38 -16.57 -2.18
CA GLN A 14 -9.58 -15.34 -2.95
C GLN A 14 -9.56 -15.60 -4.46
N LEU A 15 -8.69 -16.49 -4.91
CA LEU A 15 -8.61 -16.93 -6.31
C LEU A 15 -9.73 -17.91 -6.70
N LYS A 16 -10.59 -18.31 -5.75
CA LYS A 16 -11.69 -19.28 -5.94
C LYS A 16 -11.21 -20.60 -6.55
N LEU A 17 -10.01 -21.04 -6.18
CA LEU A 17 -9.44 -22.30 -6.65
C LEU A 17 -9.98 -23.46 -5.82
N THR A 18 -10.16 -24.61 -6.47
CA THR A 18 -10.56 -25.84 -5.77
C THR A 18 -9.32 -26.48 -5.18
N ALA A 19 -9.23 -26.55 -3.85
CA ALA A 19 -8.09 -27.09 -3.12
C ALA A 19 -8.49 -28.26 -2.21
N PRO A 20 -7.56 -29.20 -1.95
CA PRO A 20 -7.76 -30.23 -0.94
C PRO A 20 -7.78 -29.63 0.48
N ASP A 21 -8.27 -30.40 1.46
CA ASP A 21 -8.36 -30.00 2.87
C ASP A 21 -7.01 -29.58 3.48
N PHE A 22 -5.92 -30.18 2.99
CA PHE A 22 -4.56 -29.81 3.35
C PHE A 22 -3.78 -29.40 2.10
N CYS A 23 -3.33 -28.15 2.06
CA CYS A 23 -2.58 -27.62 0.92
C CYS A 23 -1.35 -26.85 1.42
N ASP A 24 -0.18 -27.45 1.19
CA ASP A 24 1.12 -26.82 1.40
C ASP A 24 1.55 -26.02 0.16
N LEU A 25 2.77 -25.49 0.16
CA LEU A 25 3.31 -24.71 -0.97
C LEU A 25 3.44 -25.53 -2.27
N ILE A 26 3.66 -26.84 -2.18
CA ILE A 26 3.79 -27.72 -3.35
C ILE A 26 2.41 -27.93 -3.98
N CYS A 27 1.42 -28.27 -3.15
CA CYS A 27 0.02 -28.31 -3.53
C CYS A 27 -0.40 -26.98 -4.18
N PHE A 28 -0.11 -25.86 -3.52
CA PHE A 28 -0.43 -24.53 -4.03
C PHE A 28 0.16 -24.28 -5.41
N SER A 29 1.43 -24.64 -5.62
CA SER A 29 2.06 -24.50 -6.94
C SER A 29 1.33 -25.29 -8.01
N ASN A 30 0.90 -26.51 -7.70
CA ASN A 30 0.18 -27.35 -8.65
C ASN A 30 -1.22 -26.80 -8.94
N LEU A 31 -1.91 -26.28 -7.93
CA LEU A 31 -3.19 -25.60 -8.10
C LEU A 31 -3.07 -24.41 -9.05
N LEU A 32 -2.09 -23.53 -8.81
CA LEU A 32 -1.88 -22.36 -9.65
C LEU A 32 -1.57 -22.75 -11.10
N LYS A 33 -0.70 -23.74 -11.33
CA LYS A 33 -0.37 -24.21 -12.70
C LYS A 33 -1.56 -24.81 -13.44
N THR A 34 -2.37 -25.59 -12.74
CA THR A 34 -3.45 -26.37 -13.37
C THR A 34 -4.73 -25.56 -13.55
N GLN A 35 -5.01 -24.64 -12.62
CA GLN A 35 -6.28 -23.93 -12.55
C GLN A 35 -6.19 -22.44 -12.97
N LEU A 36 -5.03 -21.78 -12.94
CA LEU A 36 -4.93 -20.40 -13.47
C LEU A 36 -4.96 -20.39 -15.00
N LYS A 37 -6.14 -20.08 -15.56
CA LYS A 37 -6.37 -19.96 -17.01
C LYS A 37 -6.20 -18.55 -17.55
N ILE A 38 -6.31 -17.54 -16.69
CA ILE A 38 -6.21 -16.13 -17.06
C ILE A 38 -5.01 -15.48 -16.36
N PRO A 39 -4.42 -14.43 -16.96
CA PRO A 39 -3.42 -13.62 -16.28
C PRO A 39 -3.95 -13.12 -14.94
N THR A 40 -3.21 -13.42 -13.87
CA THR A 40 -3.61 -13.20 -12.48
C THR A 40 -2.52 -12.43 -11.77
N ILE A 41 -2.90 -11.41 -11.01
CA ILE A 41 -1.98 -10.62 -10.19
C ILE A 41 -2.29 -10.91 -8.72
N ILE A 42 -1.30 -11.41 -7.98
CA ILE A 42 -1.35 -11.47 -6.53
C ILE A 42 -0.76 -10.18 -5.98
N MET A 43 -1.60 -9.39 -5.32
CA MET A 43 -1.19 -8.15 -4.65
C MET A 43 -0.84 -8.43 -3.19
N MET A 44 0.35 -8.01 -2.76
CA MET A 44 0.78 -8.11 -1.37
C MET A 44 1.06 -6.71 -0.83
N ASP A 45 0.14 -6.24 0.01
CA ASP A 45 0.31 -4.95 0.67
C ASP A 45 1.30 -5.06 1.84
N GLU A 46 2.10 -4.02 2.05
CA GLU A 46 3.08 -3.88 3.13
C GLU A 46 3.96 -5.12 3.34
N ILE A 47 4.68 -5.53 2.29
CA ILE A 47 5.48 -6.77 2.31
C ILE A 47 6.56 -6.79 3.41
N GLY A 48 6.96 -5.60 3.90
CA GLY A 48 7.85 -5.46 5.05
C GLY A 48 7.29 -6.13 6.32
N ALA A 49 5.98 -6.15 6.52
CA ALA A 49 5.36 -6.87 7.63
C ALA A 49 5.55 -8.39 7.49
N GLY A 50 5.41 -8.92 6.28
CA GLY A 50 5.67 -10.32 5.96
C GLY A 50 7.13 -10.70 6.22
N LEU A 51 8.08 -9.84 5.82
CA LEU A 51 9.50 -10.03 6.09
C LEU A 51 9.83 -10.06 7.59
N ARG A 52 9.14 -9.28 8.42
CA ARG A 52 9.30 -9.30 9.88
C ARG A 52 8.64 -10.51 10.56
N ALA A 53 7.69 -11.19 9.90
CA ALA A 53 6.99 -12.33 10.48
C ALA A 53 7.94 -13.54 10.63
N PRO A 54 8.18 -14.08 11.84
CA PRO A 54 9.16 -15.16 12.04
C PRO A 54 8.88 -16.43 11.23
N LYS A 55 7.59 -16.74 11.05
CA LYS A 55 7.10 -17.96 10.38
C LYS A 55 7.14 -17.87 8.85
N LEU A 56 7.23 -16.66 8.29
CA LEU A 56 7.57 -16.46 6.87
C LEU A 56 9.08 -16.36 6.75
N ASP A 57 9.74 -17.51 6.89
CA ASP A 57 11.19 -17.63 7.01
C ASP A 57 11.92 -17.59 5.65
N LYS A 58 13.23 -17.80 5.67
CA LYS A 58 14.07 -17.85 4.46
C LYS A 58 13.56 -18.90 3.46
N ALA A 59 13.13 -20.07 3.93
CA ALA A 59 12.68 -21.16 3.09
C ALA A 59 11.37 -20.80 2.37
N PHE A 60 10.42 -20.21 3.09
CA PHE A 60 9.19 -19.67 2.51
C PHE A 60 9.49 -18.67 1.38
N TRP A 61 10.29 -17.64 1.64
CA TRP A 61 10.60 -16.61 0.64
C TRP A 61 11.44 -17.15 -0.53
N HIS A 62 12.26 -18.18 -0.32
CA HIS A 62 12.97 -18.84 -1.40
C HIS A 62 11.99 -19.58 -2.32
N ASN A 63 11.05 -20.33 -1.74
CA ASN A 63 10.01 -21.05 -2.49
C ASN A 63 9.10 -20.10 -3.29
N MET A 64 8.90 -18.87 -2.82
CA MET A 64 8.13 -17.86 -3.56
C MET A 64 8.70 -17.54 -4.96
N ARG A 65 10.04 -17.66 -5.14
CA ARG A 65 10.70 -17.50 -6.45
C ARG A 65 10.16 -18.46 -7.50
N TYR A 66 9.77 -19.66 -7.07
CA TYR A 66 9.28 -20.69 -7.99
C TYR A 66 8.01 -20.22 -8.71
N PHE A 67 7.03 -19.69 -7.96
CA PHE A 67 5.75 -19.27 -8.51
C PHE A 67 5.91 -18.19 -9.58
N ALA A 68 6.73 -17.18 -9.29
CA ALA A 68 6.88 -16.03 -10.16
C ALA A 68 7.67 -16.35 -11.46
N GLY A 69 8.50 -17.40 -11.46
CA GLY A 69 9.29 -17.81 -12.64
C GLY A 69 8.69 -18.96 -13.46
N HIS A 70 7.81 -19.78 -12.88
CA HIS A 70 7.36 -21.05 -13.50
C HIS A 70 5.85 -21.11 -13.76
N ILE A 71 5.10 -20.05 -13.43
CA ILE A 71 3.67 -19.95 -13.68
C ILE A 71 3.44 -18.79 -14.65
N ALA A 72 3.22 -19.11 -15.92
CA ALA A 72 3.18 -18.11 -17.01
C ALA A 72 2.09 -17.03 -16.82
N ASN A 73 0.97 -17.39 -16.21
CA ASN A 73 -0.19 -16.51 -16.03
C ASN A 73 -0.22 -15.83 -14.65
N LEU A 74 0.93 -15.74 -13.96
CA LEU A 74 0.99 -15.20 -12.61
C LEU A 74 1.98 -14.05 -12.52
N CYS A 75 1.53 -12.94 -11.94
CA CYS A 75 2.36 -11.80 -11.58
C CYS A 75 2.19 -11.47 -10.09
N PHE A 76 3.24 -10.90 -9.49
CA PHE A 76 3.19 -10.37 -8.13
C PHE A 76 3.34 -8.85 -8.18
N LEU A 77 2.45 -8.16 -7.48
CA LEU A 77 2.55 -6.73 -7.21
C LEU A 77 2.69 -6.54 -5.71
N VAL A 78 3.72 -5.82 -5.27
CA VAL A 78 4.05 -5.67 -3.86
C VAL A 78 4.18 -4.20 -3.52
N THR A 79 3.75 -3.80 -2.33
CA THR A 79 3.97 -2.46 -1.79
C THR A 79 4.93 -2.55 -0.59
N SER A 80 5.69 -1.48 -0.40
CA SER A 80 6.66 -1.37 0.68
C SER A 80 7.07 0.08 0.91
N ILE A 81 7.26 0.45 2.18
CA ILE A 81 7.77 1.77 2.59
C ILE A 81 9.22 2.06 2.18
N GLU A 82 10.01 1.02 1.89
CA GLU A 82 11.42 1.12 1.46
C GLU A 82 11.66 0.12 0.32
N PRO A 83 12.74 0.28 -0.48
CA PRO A 83 13.11 -0.70 -1.49
C PRO A 83 13.16 -2.12 -0.91
N ILE A 84 12.42 -3.05 -1.52
CA ILE A 84 12.21 -4.41 -1.02
C ILE A 84 13.51 -5.18 -0.77
N GLN A 85 14.55 -4.95 -1.59
CA GLN A 85 15.86 -5.56 -1.43
C GLN A 85 16.55 -5.12 -0.12
N LYS A 86 16.35 -3.85 0.27
CA LYS A 86 16.84 -3.30 1.55
C LYS A 86 16.09 -3.92 2.72
N LEU A 87 14.76 -4.00 2.63
CA LEU A 87 13.93 -4.62 3.67
C LEU A 87 14.29 -6.10 3.90
N ALA A 88 14.46 -6.88 2.82
CA ALA A 88 14.80 -8.29 2.89
C ALA A 88 16.17 -8.52 3.53
N LYS A 89 17.16 -7.67 3.21
CA LYS A 89 18.49 -7.71 3.83
C LYS A 89 18.42 -7.38 5.33
N ASN A 90 17.69 -6.34 5.70
CA ASN A 90 17.54 -5.91 7.10
C ASN A 90 16.81 -6.95 7.96
N ALA A 91 15.89 -7.71 7.36
CA ALA A 91 15.17 -8.79 8.04
C ALA A 91 15.97 -10.11 8.11
N ASP A 92 17.23 -10.13 7.66
CA ASP A 92 18.02 -11.35 7.43
C ASP A 92 17.21 -12.42 6.67
N LYS A 93 16.52 -12.03 5.59
CA LYS A 93 15.78 -12.93 4.70
C LYS A 93 16.05 -12.63 3.23
N PRO A 94 17.33 -12.60 2.79
CA PRO A 94 17.62 -12.42 1.38
C PRO A 94 17.04 -13.59 0.58
N SER A 95 16.31 -13.29 -0.49
CA SER A 95 15.75 -14.31 -1.39
C SER A 95 15.87 -13.86 -2.85
N PRO A 96 16.19 -14.78 -3.78
CA PRO A 96 16.10 -14.52 -5.22
C PRO A 96 14.72 -14.06 -5.68
N PHE A 97 13.66 -14.36 -4.91
CA PHE A 97 12.32 -13.84 -5.16
C PHE A 97 12.32 -12.32 -5.29
N PHE A 98 13.05 -11.61 -4.42
CA PHE A 98 13.07 -10.14 -4.45
C PHE A 98 13.83 -9.55 -5.64
N ASN A 99 14.67 -10.36 -6.31
CA ASN A 99 15.32 -9.97 -7.56
C ASN A 99 14.36 -10.01 -8.76
N MET A 100 13.14 -10.55 -8.61
CA MET A 100 12.11 -10.52 -9.65
C MET A 100 11.50 -9.14 -9.84
N PHE A 101 11.49 -8.32 -8.79
CA PHE A 101 10.92 -6.97 -8.82
C PHE A 101 11.90 -6.00 -9.47
N GLY A 102 12.14 -6.21 -10.77
CA GLY A 102 13.01 -5.35 -11.59
C GLY A 102 12.33 -4.06 -12.04
N GLN A 103 10.98 -4.02 -12.00
CA GLN A 103 10.20 -2.81 -12.24
C GLN A 103 9.71 -2.29 -10.89
N MET A 104 10.15 -1.09 -10.53
CA MET A 104 9.78 -0.43 -9.28
C MET A 104 9.19 0.94 -9.61
N LEU A 105 7.99 1.19 -9.11
CA LEU A 105 7.36 2.50 -9.13
C LEU A 105 7.47 3.10 -7.73
N THR A 106 8.10 4.27 -7.62
CA THR A 106 8.14 5.01 -6.36
C THR A 106 6.98 5.99 -6.34
N LEU A 107 6.09 5.85 -5.36
CA LEU A 107 5.01 6.81 -5.12
C LEU A 107 5.54 7.95 -4.24
N ASN A 108 5.51 9.16 -4.77
CA ASN A 108 5.92 10.37 -4.05
C ASN A 108 4.69 11.22 -3.72
N ALA A 109 4.91 12.31 -2.99
CA ALA A 109 3.93 13.37 -2.87
C ALA A 109 3.48 13.86 -4.25
N PHE A 110 2.26 14.40 -4.33
CA PHE A 110 1.76 15.00 -5.56
C PHE A 110 2.69 16.10 -6.08
N THR A 111 2.76 16.23 -7.39
CA THR A 111 3.27 17.45 -8.01
C THR A 111 2.36 18.63 -7.64
N LYS A 112 2.86 19.86 -7.84
CA LYS A 112 2.07 21.06 -7.57
C LYS A 112 0.73 21.05 -8.33
N ASN A 113 0.72 20.60 -9.58
CA ASN A 113 -0.48 20.59 -10.41
C ASN A 113 -1.48 19.53 -9.92
N GLU A 114 -1.02 18.33 -9.58
CA GLU A 114 -1.86 17.27 -9.01
C GLU A 114 -2.45 17.70 -7.66
N ALA A 115 -1.69 18.40 -6.82
CA ALA A 115 -2.18 18.93 -5.55
C ALA A 115 -3.28 20.00 -5.74
N ILE A 116 -3.10 20.91 -6.70
CA ILE A 116 -4.11 21.91 -7.08
C ILE A 116 -5.37 21.20 -7.58
N GLU A 117 -5.23 20.26 -8.52
CA GLU A 117 -6.36 19.50 -9.07
C GLU A 117 -7.11 18.74 -7.97
N PHE A 118 -6.38 18.12 -7.04
CA PHE A 118 -6.96 17.44 -5.90
C PHE A 118 -7.76 18.40 -5.00
N VAL A 119 -7.18 19.53 -4.60
CA VAL A 119 -7.84 20.52 -3.74
C VAL A 119 -9.06 21.12 -4.42
N ASP A 120 -8.96 21.47 -5.71
CA ASP A 120 -10.07 22.03 -6.48
C ASP A 120 -11.22 21.04 -6.68
N HIS A 121 -10.91 19.75 -6.78
CA HIS A 121 -11.91 18.69 -6.88
C HIS A 121 -12.76 18.57 -5.61
N PHE A 122 -12.13 18.62 -4.43
CA PHE A 122 -12.84 18.46 -3.15
C PHE A 122 -13.45 19.76 -2.62
N ILE A 123 -12.80 20.90 -2.88
CA ILE A 123 -13.21 22.21 -2.40
C ILE A 123 -13.64 23.07 -3.60
N LEU A 124 -14.81 22.79 -4.17
CA LEU A 124 -15.28 23.52 -5.36
C LEU A 124 -15.52 25.01 -5.08
N ASN A 125 -16.20 25.33 -3.97
CA ASN A 125 -16.65 26.69 -3.63
C ASN A 125 -15.83 27.36 -2.52
N GLY A 126 -14.65 26.83 -2.19
CA GLY A 126 -13.80 27.43 -1.16
C GLY A 126 -13.17 28.75 -1.61
N SER A 127 -12.82 29.58 -0.65
CA SER A 127 -12.09 30.83 -0.91
C SER A 127 -10.72 30.55 -1.54
N ILE A 128 -10.21 31.50 -2.32
CA ILE A 128 -8.89 31.38 -2.95
C ILE A 128 -7.81 31.32 -1.86
N GLU A 129 -8.00 32.09 -0.79
CA GLU A 129 -7.10 32.20 0.35
C GLU A 129 -6.99 30.87 1.12
N ASP A 130 -8.10 30.19 1.38
CA ASP A 130 -8.09 28.92 2.11
C ASP A 130 -7.50 27.78 1.26
N LYS A 131 -7.82 27.75 -0.04
CA LYS A 131 -7.18 26.80 -0.96
C LYS A 131 -5.67 27.02 -1.03
N ALA A 132 -5.23 28.28 -1.13
CA ALA A 132 -3.82 28.62 -1.13
C ALA A 132 -3.15 28.18 0.18
N TRP A 133 -3.80 28.39 1.32
CA TRP A 133 -3.29 27.96 2.62
C TRP A 133 -3.11 26.43 2.71
N ILE A 134 -4.07 25.65 2.21
CA ILE A 134 -3.96 24.18 2.14
C ILE A 134 -2.75 23.76 1.28
N LEU A 135 -2.59 24.40 0.13
CA LEU A 135 -1.50 24.10 -0.83
C LEU A 135 -0.12 24.58 -0.37
N GLU A 136 -0.05 25.61 0.49
CA GLU A 136 1.19 26.11 1.10
C GLU A 136 1.64 25.26 2.29
N THR A 137 0.73 24.51 2.90
CA THR A 137 1.08 23.54 3.95
C THR A 137 1.99 22.49 3.32
N ARG A 138 3.26 22.50 3.73
CA ARG A 138 4.48 22.12 2.96
C ARG A 138 4.61 20.69 2.44
N SER A 139 3.55 19.92 2.41
CA SER A 139 3.52 18.62 1.79
C SER A 139 2.34 18.46 0.85
N SER A 140 2.65 18.15 -0.41
CA SER A 140 1.68 17.67 -1.39
C SER A 140 1.31 16.20 -1.17
N TRP A 141 1.52 15.64 0.03
CA TRP A 141 1.12 14.27 0.31
C TRP A 141 -0.42 14.17 0.30
N PRO A 142 -1.00 13.23 -0.47
CA PRO A 142 -2.45 13.14 -0.63
C PRO A 142 -3.20 13.05 0.70
N ILE A 143 -2.65 12.32 1.67
CA ILE A 143 -3.26 12.15 2.99
C ILE A 143 -3.32 13.46 3.79
N LEU A 144 -2.31 14.33 3.68
CA LEU A 144 -2.31 15.61 4.39
C LEU A 144 -3.31 16.57 3.76
N LEU A 145 -3.32 16.64 2.42
CA LEU A 145 -4.31 17.43 1.68
C LEU A 145 -5.73 16.95 1.99
N GLN A 146 -5.96 15.64 2.05
CA GLN A 146 -7.27 15.08 2.38
C GLN A 146 -7.72 15.46 3.79
N ILE A 147 -6.84 15.43 4.78
CA ILE A 147 -7.18 15.84 6.16
C ILE A 147 -7.57 17.32 6.19
N LEU A 148 -6.78 18.19 5.54
CA LEU A 148 -7.06 19.63 5.52
C LEU A 148 -8.36 19.94 4.76
N CYS A 149 -8.60 19.27 3.62
CA CYS A 149 -9.84 19.42 2.89
C CYS A 149 -11.06 18.95 3.68
N ASP A 150 -10.98 17.82 4.37
CA ASP A 150 -12.06 17.30 5.21
C ASP A 150 -12.37 18.26 6.38
N GLU A 151 -11.36 18.81 7.05
CA GLU A 151 -11.61 19.82 8.10
C GLU A 151 -12.20 21.12 7.56
N TYR A 152 -11.77 21.58 6.37
CA TYR A 152 -12.36 22.74 5.72
C TYR A 152 -13.83 22.51 5.37
N LEU A 153 -14.16 21.36 4.77
CA LEU A 153 -15.54 21.01 4.42
C LEU A 153 -16.44 20.94 5.65
N ARG A 154 -15.96 20.35 6.76
CA ARG A 154 -16.70 20.32 8.03
C ARG A 154 -16.94 21.71 8.63
N ALA A 155 -16.00 22.63 8.42
CA ALA A 155 -16.14 24.02 8.86
C ALA A 155 -17.20 24.75 8.03
N LEU A 156 -17.19 24.54 6.70
CA LEU A 156 -18.24 25.05 5.80
C LEU A 156 -19.63 24.54 6.19
N GLU A 157 -19.77 23.24 6.48
CA GLU A 157 -21.04 22.63 6.90
C GLU A 157 -21.59 23.22 8.21
N LYS A 158 -20.72 23.72 9.08
CA LYS A 158 -21.07 24.31 10.38
C LYS A 158 -21.14 25.83 10.36
N GLU A 159 -20.87 26.46 9.22
CA GLU A 159 -20.71 27.91 9.09
C GLU A 159 -19.61 28.49 10.02
N GLU A 160 -18.62 27.66 10.40
CA GLU A 160 -17.48 28.01 11.26
C GLU A 160 -16.22 28.29 10.42
N ILE A 161 -16.30 29.24 9.48
CA ILE A 161 -15.23 29.52 8.49
C ILE A 161 -14.18 30.51 9.04
N ASP A 162 -13.92 30.47 10.34
CA ASP A 162 -12.79 31.19 10.94
C ASP A 162 -11.51 30.33 10.88
N ASP A 163 -10.37 30.85 11.32
CA ASP A 163 -9.11 30.10 11.29
C ASP A 163 -9.08 28.87 12.25
N THR A 164 -10.17 28.57 12.96
CA THR A 164 -10.25 27.43 13.88
C THR A 164 -10.13 26.09 13.12
N TRP A 165 -10.64 26.00 11.88
CA TRP A 165 -10.51 24.77 11.08
C TRP A 165 -9.05 24.47 10.72
N LYS A 166 -8.22 25.49 10.49
CA LYS A 166 -6.78 25.35 10.21
C LYS A 166 -6.06 24.72 11.40
N ILE A 167 -6.37 25.20 12.61
CA ILE A 167 -5.83 24.65 13.87
C ILE A 167 -6.29 23.20 14.07
N LYS A 168 -7.58 22.91 13.86
CA LYS A 168 -8.14 21.55 13.94
C LYS A 168 -7.46 20.60 12.94
N GLY A 169 -7.23 21.06 11.71
CA GLY A 169 -6.51 20.33 10.66
C GLY A 169 -5.08 19.95 11.06
N LEU A 170 -4.28 20.93 11.48
CA LEU A 170 -2.90 20.68 11.93
C LEU A 170 -2.86 19.74 13.14
N LYS A 171 -3.77 19.91 14.10
CA LYS A 171 -3.89 19.00 15.25
C LYS A 171 -4.24 17.58 14.83
N ARG A 172 -5.10 17.40 13.83
CA ARG A 172 -5.45 16.08 13.32
C ARG A 172 -4.26 15.41 12.62
N ILE A 173 -3.46 16.17 11.88
CA ILE A 173 -2.20 15.66 11.28
C ILE A 173 -1.26 15.15 12.38
N GLU A 174 -1.07 15.92 13.45
CA GLU A 174 -0.24 15.54 14.61
C GLU A 174 -0.77 14.29 15.32
N VAL A 175 -2.07 14.23 15.63
CA VAL A 175 -2.70 13.08 16.30
C VAL A 175 -2.56 11.78 15.49
N ASN A 176 -2.54 11.87 14.16
CA ASN A 176 -2.32 10.73 13.27
C ASN A 176 -0.83 10.38 13.09
N GLY A 177 0.09 11.09 13.74
CA GLY A 177 1.53 10.83 13.65
C GLY A 177 2.14 11.23 12.30
N LEU A 178 1.45 12.05 11.52
CA LEU A 178 1.82 12.42 10.15
C LEU A 178 2.65 13.71 10.08
N GLN A 179 3.05 14.28 11.22
CA GLN A 179 3.85 15.52 11.26
C GLN A 179 5.22 15.40 10.58
N HIS A 180 5.73 14.18 10.42
CA HIS A 180 6.99 13.91 9.71
C HIS A 180 6.86 14.10 8.18
N LEU A 181 5.63 14.21 7.68
CA LEU A 181 5.33 14.49 6.28
C LEU A 181 5.18 16.00 6.00
N LEU A 182 5.03 16.84 7.02
CA LEU A 182 4.89 18.30 6.89
C LEU A 182 6.18 19.01 6.49
#